data_AF-A0A329QPW7-F1
#
_entry.id   AF-A0A329QPW7-F1
#
_cell.length_a   1.000
_cell.length_b   1.000
_cell.length_c   1.000
_cell.angle_alpha   90.00
_cell.angle_beta   90.00
_cell.angle_gamma   90.00
#
_symmetry.space_group_name_H-M   'P 1'
#
loop_
_entity.id
_entity.type
_entity.pdbx_description
1 polymer ?
#
loop_
_entity_poly.entity_id
_entity_poly.type
_entity_poly.pdbx_seq_one_letter_code
_entity_poly.pdbx_strand_id
1 'polypeptide(L)'
;MLVVNPAFENFSANGGSDRYYPAKWFSNAPNPKIGSYVEIWTDGSPENQPYPGQARAETIAVSCPATPDGAHRSEEDAIRAGLYSSDGEQVRIPVIENVDFDQKTGIWTIRMRDAMSTTDTQDQIEVKIEDIEPAEEQK
;
A
#
# COMPACT_ATOMS: atom_id res chain seq x y z
N MET A 1 -3.47 12.08 2.92
CA MET A 1 -2.90 10.86 2.31
C MET A 1 -2.99 9.71 3.31
N LEU A 2 -3.41 8.51 2.89
CA LEU A 2 -3.32 7.30 3.72
C LEU A 2 -1.94 6.67 3.55
N VAL A 3 -1.32 6.27 4.65
CA VAL A 3 -0.13 5.43 4.65
C VAL A 3 -0.37 4.25 5.57
N VAL A 4 -0.04 3.07 5.08
CA VAL A 4 -0.21 1.79 5.78
C VAL A 4 1.15 1.15 5.88
N ASN A 5 1.57 0.78 7.08
CA ASN A 5 2.81 0.04 7.30
C ASN A 5 2.51 -1.46 7.14
N PRO A 6 3.13 -2.15 6.17
CA PRO A 6 2.92 -3.59 5.97
C PRO A 6 3.54 -4.47 7.05
N ALA A 7 4.42 -3.93 7.90
CA ALA A 7 4.89 -4.63 9.09
C ALA A 7 3.81 -4.54 10.19
N PHE A 8 3.15 -5.67 10.49
CA PHE A 8 2.15 -5.73 11.55
C PHE A 8 2.77 -5.85 12.94
N GLU A 9 2.05 -5.38 13.93
CA GLU A 9 2.31 -5.53 15.35
C GLU A 9 1.34 -6.56 15.95
N ASN A 10 1.83 -7.39 16.89
CA ASN A 10 1.01 -8.39 17.58
C ASN A 10 0.65 -7.90 18.98
N PHE A 11 -0.63 -7.59 19.20
CA PHE A 11 -1.18 -7.13 20.48
C PHE A 11 -2.01 -8.21 21.20
N SER A 12 -1.97 -9.47 20.76
CA SER A 12 -2.73 -10.59 21.35
C SER A 12 -2.48 -10.76 22.86
N ALA A 13 -1.26 -10.47 23.31
CA ALA A 13 -0.87 -10.56 24.73
C ALA A 13 -1.70 -9.64 25.65
N ASN A 14 -2.28 -8.55 25.12
CA ASN A 14 -3.10 -7.61 25.88
C ASN A 14 -4.59 -7.67 25.49
N GLY A 15 -5.02 -8.76 24.83
CA GLY A 15 -6.39 -8.91 24.33
C GLY A 15 -6.70 -8.06 23.08
N GLY A 16 -5.68 -7.52 22.42
CA GLY A 16 -5.80 -6.82 21.13
C GLY A 16 -5.67 -7.77 19.93
N SER A 17 -5.64 -7.20 18.72
CA SER A 17 -5.43 -7.97 17.49
C SER A 17 -4.05 -8.63 17.48
N ASP A 18 -3.97 -9.89 17.05
CA ASP A 18 -2.69 -10.59 16.80
C ASP A 18 -1.96 -10.07 15.56
N ARG A 19 -2.68 -9.31 14.73
CA ARG A 19 -2.19 -8.66 13.51
C ARG A 19 -2.79 -7.26 13.40
N TYR A 20 -2.07 -6.26 13.86
CA TYR A 20 -2.42 -4.85 13.73
C TYR A 20 -1.48 -4.17 12.74
N TYR A 21 -2.01 -3.61 11.66
CA TYR A 21 -1.21 -2.82 10.72
C TYR A 21 -1.30 -1.33 11.08
N PRO A 22 -0.19 -0.67 11.46
CA PRO A 22 -0.20 0.76 11.67
C PRO A 22 -0.63 1.49 10.40
N ALA A 23 -1.71 2.26 10.47
CA ALA A 23 -2.21 3.05 9.36
C ALA A 23 -2.58 4.45 9.83
N LYS A 24 -2.20 5.46 9.04
CA LYS A 24 -2.40 6.87 9.38
C LYS A 24 -2.82 7.72 8.19
N TRP A 25 -3.75 8.63 8.44
CA TRP A 25 -4.08 9.76 7.58
C TRP A 25 -3.13 10.92 7.89
N PHE A 26 -2.26 11.23 6.94
CA PHE A 26 -1.36 12.36 7.01
C PHE A 26 -1.93 13.60 6.32
N SER A 27 -1.79 14.74 7.00
CA SER A 27 -2.06 16.10 6.50
C SER A 27 -0.76 16.90 6.32
N ASN A 28 -0.83 18.05 5.62
CA ASN A 28 0.29 18.98 5.40
C ASN A 28 1.50 18.36 4.69
N ALA A 29 1.26 17.56 3.66
CA ALA A 29 2.31 16.86 2.95
C ALA A 29 2.11 16.95 1.44
N PRO A 30 3.19 16.92 0.64
CA PRO A 30 3.07 16.66 -0.79
C PRO A 30 2.32 15.34 -1.00
N ASN A 31 1.55 15.25 -2.08
CA ASN A 31 0.79 14.05 -2.40
C ASN A 31 1.63 13.18 -3.35
N PRO A 32 2.39 12.19 -2.85
CA PRO A 32 3.04 11.20 -3.70
C PRO A 32 1.98 10.44 -4.50
N LYS A 33 2.42 9.74 -5.54
CA LYS A 33 1.52 8.90 -6.31
C LYS A 33 1.03 7.75 -5.43
N ILE A 34 -0.20 7.32 -5.65
CA ILE A 34 -0.71 6.11 -5.00
C ILE A 34 0.15 4.93 -5.45
N GLY A 35 0.56 4.10 -4.49
CA GLY A 35 1.49 3.00 -4.72
C GLY A 35 2.95 3.32 -4.39
N SER A 36 3.30 4.58 -4.10
CA SER A 36 4.65 4.93 -3.64
C SER A 36 4.95 4.36 -2.25
N TYR A 37 6.21 3.99 -2.00
CA TYR A 37 6.73 3.80 -0.65
C TYR A 37 7.15 5.14 -0.07
N VAL A 38 6.83 5.38 1.20
CA VAL A 38 7.12 6.66 1.86
C VAL A 38 7.68 6.48 3.26
N GLU A 39 8.60 7.36 3.63
CA GLU A 39 9.05 7.57 5.00
C GLU A 39 8.54 8.94 5.46
N ILE A 40 7.94 9.01 6.65
CA ILE A 40 7.28 10.21 7.15
C ILE A 40 7.79 10.54 8.55
N TRP A 41 8.31 11.76 8.71
CA TRP A 41 8.62 12.35 10.00
C TRP A 41 7.44 13.22 10.44
N THR A 42 7.00 13.04 11.68
CA THR A 42 5.88 13.80 12.28
C THR A 42 6.41 14.83 13.27
N ASP A 43 5.61 15.88 13.49
CA ASP A 43 5.91 16.96 14.43
C ASP A 43 5.78 16.55 15.91
N GLY A 44 5.57 15.26 16.20
CA GLY A 44 5.36 14.73 17.54
C GLY A 44 3.98 15.02 18.14
N SER A 45 3.05 15.61 17.38
CA SER A 45 1.68 15.81 17.85
C SER A 45 1.02 14.46 18.18
N PRO A 46 0.20 14.38 19.24
CA PRO A 46 -0.48 13.14 19.61
C PRO A 46 -1.35 12.64 18.46
N GLU A 47 -1.30 11.32 18.25
CA GLU A 47 -2.12 10.65 17.24
C GLU A 47 -3.58 10.71 17.65
N ASN A 48 -4.45 11.18 16.75
CA ASN A 48 -5.88 11.21 17.02
C ASN A 48 -6.55 9.88 16.62
N GLN A 49 -7.44 9.39 17.48
CA GLN A 49 -8.41 8.33 17.16
C GLN A 49 -9.60 8.92 16.38
N PRO A 50 -10.35 8.11 15.59
CA PRO A 50 -10.31 6.64 15.44
C PRO A 50 -9.25 6.13 14.44
N TYR A 51 -9.08 4.80 14.35
CA TYR A 51 -8.23 4.14 13.34
C TYR A 51 -8.83 4.26 11.92
N PRO A 52 -8.03 4.49 10.86
CA PRO A 52 -6.61 4.84 10.86
C PRO A 52 -6.34 6.16 11.59
N GLY A 53 -5.26 6.20 12.38
CA GLY A 53 -4.92 7.37 13.19
C GLY A 53 -4.70 8.62 12.33
N GLN A 54 -4.73 9.80 12.93
CA GLN A 54 -4.47 11.05 12.20
C GLN A 54 -3.20 11.73 12.71
N ALA A 55 -2.38 12.21 11.77
CA ALA A 55 -1.13 12.89 12.07
C ALA A 55 -0.82 14.01 11.07
N ARG A 56 0.06 14.92 11.47
CA ARG A 56 0.63 15.94 10.58
C ARG A 56 2.02 15.49 10.14
N ALA A 57 2.26 15.50 8.84
CA ALA A 57 3.59 15.27 8.30
C ALA A 57 4.41 16.58 8.39
N GLU A 58 5.64 16.46 8.88
CA GLU A 58 6.64 17.52 8.84
C GLU A 58 7.52 17.37 7.60
N THR A 59 7.98 16.14 7.34
CA THR A 59 8.79 15.79 6.16
C THR A 59 8.36 14.45 5.60
N ILE A 60 8.42 14.32 4.28
CA ILE A 60 8.18 13.06 3.55
C ILE A 60 9.36 12.81 2.62
N ALA A 61 9.89 11.58 2.68
CA ALA A 61 10.75 11.03 1.64
C ALA A 61 9.95 9.98 0.87
N VAL A 62 9.96 10.09 -0.47
CA VAL A 62 9.36 9.11 -1.36
C VAL A 62 10.46 8.20 -1.87
N SER A 63 10.26 6.89 -1.75
CA SER A 63 11.11 5.87 -2.33
C SER A 63 10.47 5.31 -3.58
N CYS A 64 11.26 5.25 -4.65
CA CYS A 64 10.89 4.62 -5.90
C CYS A 64 11.75 3.36 -6.06
N PRO A 65 11.19 2.16 -5.79
CA PRO A 65 11.90 0.92 -6.07
C PRO A 65 12.35 0.87 -7.54
N ALA A 66 13.49 0.23 -7.79
CA ALA A 66 13.95 0.02 -9.14
C ALA A 66 12.91 -0.81 -9.91
N THR A 67 12.58 -0.36 -11.13
CA THR A 67 11.72 -1.15 -12.02
C THR A 67 12.44 -2.45 -12.38
N PRO A 68 11.82 -3.63 -12.19
CA PRO A 68 12.43 -4.91 -12.55
C PRO A 68 12.81 -4.97 -14.02
N ASP A 69 13.86 -5.71 -14.35
CA ASP A 69 14.31 -5.88 -15.73
C ASP A 69 13.18 -6.47 -16.61
N GLY A 70 12.93 -5.81 -17.73
CA GLY A 70 11.90 -6.23 -18.69
C GLY A 70 10.47 -5.85 -18.31
N ALA A 71 10.24 -5.13 -17.20
CA ALA A 71 8.95 -4.54 -16.89
C ALA A 71 8.79 -3.17 -17.58
N HIS A 72 7.60 -2.91 -18.11
CA HIS A 72 7.20 -1.63 -18.69
C HIS A 72 6.58 -0.70 -17.63
N ARG A 73 5.99 -1.27 -16.58
CA ARG A 73 5.45 -0.53 -15.43
C ARG A 73 6.45 -0.49 -14.29
N SER A 74 6.43 0.60 -13.54
CA SER A 74 7.04 0.62 -12.22
C SER A 74 6.21 -0.21 -11.22
N GLU A 75 6.82 -0.64 -10.12
CA GLU A 75 6.09 -1.29 -9.03
C GLU A 75 4.96 -0.39 -8.48
N GLU A 76 5.21 0.91 -8.37
CA GLU A 76 4.21 1.92 -8.00
C GLU A 76 3.00 1.90 -8.96
N ASP A 77 3.25 1.86 -10.26
CA ASP A 77 2.17 1.83 -11.26
C ASP A 77 1.39 0.51 -11.22
N ALA A 78 2.08 -0.61 -10.96
CA ALA A 78 1.45 -1.91 -10.78
C ALA A 78 0.58 -1.92 -9.52
N ILE A 79 1.09 -1.50 -8.36
CA ILE A 79 0.34 -1.38 -7.11
C ILE A 79 -0.91 -0.51 -7.34
N ARG A 80 -0.75 0.66 -7.95
CA ARG A 80 -1.87 1.56 -8.24
C ARG A 80 -2.92 0.91 -9.14
N ALA A 81 -2.51 0.20 -10.19
CA ALA A 81 -3.43 -0.54 -11.05
C ALA A 81 -4.15 -1.65 -10.25
N GLY A 82 -3.44 -2.34 -9.36
CA GLY A 82 -4.02 -3.35 -8.48
C GLY A 82 -5.07 -2.79 -7.53
N LEU A 83 -4.79 -1.65 -6.90
CA LEU A 83 -5.71 -0.95 -6.00
C LEU A 83 -6.98 -0.46 -6.69
N TYR A 84 -6.92 -0.15 -7.99
CA TYR A 84 -8.07 0.26 -8.81
C TYR A 84 -8.71 -0.89 -9.59
N SER A 85 -8.26 -2.13 -9.39
CA SER A 85 -8.92 -3.31 -9.95
C SER A 85 -10.22 -3.61 -9.20
N SER A 86 -11.12 -4.39 -9.80
CA SER A 86 -12.37 -4.82 -9.17
C SER A 86 -12.17 -5.56 -7.85
N ASP A 87 -11.05 -6.27 -7.71
CA ASP A 87 -10.70 -7.01 -6.49
C ASP A 87 -10.05 -6.07 -5.47
N GLY A 88 -9.16 -5.18 -5.92
CA GLY A 88 -8.51 -4.19 -5.05
C GLY A 88 -9.47 -3.16 -4.46
N GLU A 89 -10.48 -2.72 -5.21
CA GLU A 89 -11.50 -1.77 -4.74
C GLU A 89 -12.37 -2.33 -3.60
N GLN A 90 -12.38 -3.65 -3.40
CA GLN A 90 -13.10 -4.28 -2.28
C GLN A 90 -12.33 -4.17 -0.96
N VAL A 91 -11.04 -3.81 -1.00
CA VAL A 91 -10.17 -3.67 0.16
C VAL A 91 -10.24 -2.24 0.70
N ARG A 92 -10.72 -2.05 1.94
CA ARG A 92 -10.96 -0.71 2.49
C ARG A 92 -9.69 -0.01 2.91
N ILE A 93 -8.83 -0.73 3.64
CA ILE A 93 -7.53 -0.24 4.08
C ILE A 93 -6.47 -1.23 3.57
N PRO A 94 -5.97 -1.00 2.35
CA PRO A 94 -5.10 -1.96 1.69
C PRO A 94 -3.72 -1.99 2.34
N VAL A 95 -3.32 -3.18 2.77
CA VAL A 95 -1.95 -3.52 3.12
C VAL A 95 -1.33 -4.22 1.92
N ILE A 96 -0.27 -3.65 1.35
CA ILE A 96 0.51 -4.30 0.28
C ILE A 96 1.57 -5.18 0.95
N GLU A 97 1.40 -6.50 0.88
CA GLU A 97 2.29 -7.46 1.55
C GLU A 97 3.42 -7.94 0.65
N ASN A 98 3.15 -8.06 -0.65
CA ASN A 98 4.15 -8.43 -1.64
C ASN A 98 3.77 -7.94 -3.03
N VAL A 99 4.79 -7.67 -3.84
CA VAL A 99 4.64 -7.32 -5.26
C VAL A 99 5.71 -8.05 -6.05
N ASP A 100 5.30 -8.92 -6.95
CA ASP A 100 6.22 -9.71 -7.79
C ASP A 100 5.94 -9.47 -9.26
N PHE A 101 6.99 -9.35 -10.06
CA PHE A 101 6.92 -9.33 -11.52
C PHE A 101 7.44 -10.64 -12.11
N ASP A 102 6.63 -11.32 -12.92
CA ASP A 102 7.05 -12.46 -13.73
C ASP A 102 7.35 -11.99 -15.15
N GLN A 103 8.63 -11.86 -15.47
CA GLN A 103 9.12 -11.46 -16.79
C GLN A 103 8.70 -12.42 -17.93
N LYS A 104 8.48 -13.71 -17.65
CA LYS A 104 8.12 -14.68 -18.69
C LYS A 104 6.68 -14.50 -19.15
N THR A 105 5.81 -14.13 -18.22
CA THR A 105 4.38 -13.95 -18.49
C THR A 105 4.01 -12.49 -18.68
N GLY A 106 4.87 -11.55 -18.26
CA GLY A 106 4.57 -10.12 -18.28
C GLY A 106 3.48 -9.76 -17.28
N ILE A 107 3.45 -10.43 -16.12
CA ILE A 107 2.39 -10.26 -15.12
C ILE A 107 2.98 -9.78 -13.81
N TRP A 108 2.39 -8.71 -13.28
CA TRP A 108 2.53 -8.27 -11.90
C TRP A 108 1.52 -9.00 -11.02
N THR A 109 1.99 -9.58 -9.92
CA THR A 109 1.13 -10.17 -8.88
C THR A 109 1.27 -9.36 -7.60
N ILE A 110 0.18 -8.78 -7.15
CA ILE A 110 0.12 -7.94 -5.95
C ILE A 110 -0.67 -8.70 -4.88
N ARG A 111 0.00 -9.02 -3.79
CA ARG A 111 -0.63 -9.60 -2.60
C ARG A 111 -1.03 -8.48 -1.67
N MET A 112 -2.32 -8.39 -1.40
CA MET A 112 -2.85 -7.37 -0.49
C MET A 112 -3.94 -7.93 0.40
N ARG A 113 -4.18 -7.26 1.52
CA ARG A 113 -5.29 -7.56 2.43
C ARG A 113 -5.91 -6.31 3.02
N ASP A 114 -7.10 -6.46 3.61
CA ASP A 114 -7.68 -5.39 4.43
C ASP A 114 -7.04 -5.40 5.82
N ALA A 115 -6.53 -4.24 6.26
CA ALA A 115 -5.95 -4.07 7.57
C ALA A 115 -6.94 -4.32 8.73
N MET A 116 -8.25 -4.20 8.46
CA MET A 116 -9.32 -4.39 9.44
C MET A 116 -9.82 -5.82 9.56
N SER A 117 -9.35 -6.71 8.69
CA SER A 117 -9.84 -8.07 8.71
C SER A 117 -9.29 -8.89 9.89
N THR A 118 -10.14 -9.79 10.39
CA THR A 118 -9.94 -10.51 11.66
C THR A 118 -9.77 -12.02 11.51
N THR A 119 -9.68 -12.56 10.29
CA THR A 119 -9.58 -14.01 10.05
C THR A 119 -8.52 -14.38 9.01
N ASP A 120 -7.64 -15.33 9.34
CA ASP A 120 -6.47 -15.68 8.51
C ASP A 120 -6.76 -16.07 7.06
N THR A 121 -7.98 -16.51 6.74
CA THR A 121 -8.32 -17.15 5.46
C THR A 121 -9.22 -16.32 4.53
N GLN A 122 -9.71 -15.15 4.94
CA GLN A 122 -10.63 -14.34 4.12
C GLN A 122 -10.03 -13.06 3.54
N ASP A 123 -8.75 -12.78 3.78
CA ASP A 123 -8.28 -11.40 3.70
C ASP A 123 -7.19 -11.14 2.67
N GLN A 124 -6.35 -12.13 2.37
CA GLN A 124 -5.30 -11.94 1.39
C GLN A 124 -5.87 -12.26 0.01
N ILE A 125 -5.84 -11.26 -0.87
CA ILE A 125 -6.18 -11.39 -2.28
C ILE A 125 -4.91 -11.26 -3.12
N GLU A 126 -4.89 -11.95 -4.24
CA GLU A 126 -3.87 -11.79 -5.27
C GLU A 126 -4.49 -11.06 -6.46
N VAL A 127 -4.03 -9.85 -6.73
CA VAL A 127 -4.43 -9.09 -7.90
C VAL A 127 -3.36 -9.26 -8.98
N LYS A 128 -3.78 -9.71 -10.17
CA LYS A 128 -2.90 -9.89 -11.32
C LYS A 128 -3.09 -8.75 -12.32
N ILE A 129 -2.01 -8.09 -12.68
CA ILE A 129 -1.99 -6.95 -13.60
C ILE A 129 -1.06 -7.27 -14.75
N GLU A 130 -1.55 -7.10 -15.98
CA GLU A 130 -0.73 -7.22 -17.18
C GLU A 130 0.23 -6.02 -17.30
N ASP A 131 1.50 -6.33 -17.58
CA ASP A 131 2.55 -5.34 -17.79
C ASP A 131 2.51 -4.79 -19.22
N ILE A 132 1.50 -3.95 -19.47
CA ILE A 132 1.38 -3.20 -20.72
C ILE A 132 2.13 -1.87 -20.62
N GLU A 133 2.80 -1.47 -21.70
CA GLU A 133 3.31 -0.10 -21.85
C GLU A 133 2.15 0.89 -21.64
N PRO A 134 2.29 1.90 -20.76
CA PRO A 134 1.30 2.95 -20.68
C PRO A 134 1.22 3.64 -22.03
N ALA A 135 0.04 3.61 -22.66
CA ALA A 135 -0.19 4.37 -23.88
C ALA A 135 0.19 5.84 -23.60
N GLU A 136 1.07 6.42 -24.42
CA GLU A 136 1.43 7.82 -24.32
C GLU A 136 0.14 8.65 -24.22
N GLU A 137 -0.13 9.23 -23.05
CA GLU A 137 -1.21 10.20 -22.90
C GLU A 137 -0.86 11.36 -23.83
N GLN A 138 -1.55 11.44 -24.97
CA GLN A 138 -1.46 12.59 -25.84
C GLN A 138 -1.93 13.81 -25.05
N LYS A 139 -0.95 14.68 -24.81
CA LYS A 139 -0.93 15.98 -24.16
C LYS A 139 -2.16 16.87 -24.38
#